data_AF-A0A8B9LFC3-F1
#
_entry.id   AF-A0A8B9LFC3-F1
#
_cell.length_a   1.000
_cell.length_b   1.000
_cell.length_c   1.000
_cell.angle_alpha   90.00
_cell.angle_beta   90.00
_cell.angle_gamma   90.00
#
_symmetry.space_group_name_H-M   'P 1'
#
loop_
_entity.id
_entity.type
_entity.pdbx_description
1 polymer ?
#
loop_
_entity_poly.entity_id
_entity_poly.type
_entity_poly.pdbx_seq_one_letter_code
_entity_poly.pdbx_strand_id
1 'polypeptide(L)'
;MSTRWYITAQWIWHLSNAACRNQRLEYPLLTTSIPDVCGSCPANNCCVEGGADQLDSIIGMRSLAKHLKGLGLDVIYSRDAGRYLCDFVYYCSLHYGQRRAAFIHVPASGNLARPEILVPQLQAIMQALLRQMDTLRTSPTASECQPASAT
;
A
#
# COMPACT_ATOMS: atom_id res chain seq x y z
N MET A 1 -7.18 -10.33 -18.60
CA MET A 1 -6.66 -8.96 -18.36
C MET A 1 -7.73 -8.20 -17.59
N SER A 2 -7.41 -7.68 -16.40
CA SER A 2 -8.44 -7.10 -15.52
C SER A 2 -8.88 -5.72 -15.99
N THR A 3 -10.19 -5.54 -16.11
CA THR A 3 -10.88 -4.32 -16.57
C THR A 3 -11.33 -3.44 -15.40
N ARG A 4 -10.74 -3.57 -14.21
CA ARG A 4 -11.14 -2.85 -13.00
C ARG A 4 -9.97 -2.15 -12.32
N TRP A 5 -10.30 -1.12 -11.55
CA TRP A 5 -9.34 -0.43 -10.70
C TRP A 5 -9.14 -1.16 -9.39
N TYR A 6 -7.91 -1.23 -8.91
CA TYR A 6 -7.61 -1.78 -7.61
C TYR A 6 -6.85 -0.79 -6.74
N ILE A 7 -7.41 -0.44 -5.58
CA ILE A 7 -6.73 0.32 -4.53
C ILE A 7 -6.25 -0.67 -3.48
N THR A 8 -4.95 -0.70 -3.20
CA THR A 8 -4.35 -1.69 -2.29
C THR A 8 -4.21 -1.15 -0.87
N ALA A 9 -4.67 -1.91 0.13
CA ALA A 9 -4.07 -1.91 1.47
C ALA A 9 -3.78 -3.35 1.88
N GLN A 10 -2.57 -3.54 2.37
CA GLN A 10 -1.98 -4.85 2.56
C GLN A 10 -2.73 -5.70 3.62
N TRP A 11 -2.74 -7.02 3.36
CA TRP A 11 -2.75 -8.11 4.33
C TRP A 11 -1.90 -9.21 3.69
N ILE A 12 -0.66 -9.40 4.18
CA ILE A 12 0.19 -10.51 3.73
C ILE A 12 -0.06 -11.69 4.67
N TRP A 13 -0.85 -12.66 4.23
CA TRP A 13 -0.66 -14.02 4.69
C TRP A 13 -0.36 -14.86 3.46
N HIS A 14 0.93 -14.91 3.11
CA HIS A 14 1.75 -16.13 3.16
C HIS A 14 3.07 -16.04 2.38
N LEU A 15 3.44 -14.91 1.74
CA LEU A 15 4.62 -14.91 0.84
C LEU A 15 5.34 -13.56 0.60
N SER A 16 5.31 -12.61 1.53
CA SER A 16 6.23 -11.45 1.47
C SER A 16 7.01 -11.37 2.77
N ASN A 17 8.29 -11.78 2.74
CA ASN A 17 9.23 -11.48 3.81
C ASN A 17 9.62 -10.01 3.69
N ALA A 18 8.83 -9.12 4.29
CA ALA A 18 9.16 -7.72 4.25
C ALA A 18 10.20 -7.31 5.32
N ALA A 19 10.75 -8.26 6.08
CA ALA A 19 12.00 -8.10 6.81
C ALA A 19 12.86 -9.36 6.71
N CYS A 20 14.06 -9.25 6.17
CA CYS A 20 15.02 -10.35 6.27
C CYS A 20 15.58 -10.39 7.69
N ARG A 21 14.88 -11.10 8.58
CA ARG A 21 15.47 -11.63 9.82
C ARG A 21 16.06 -13.00 9.52
N ASN A 22 17.26 -13.03 8.95
CA ASN A 22 18.20 -14.16 8.91
C ASN A 22 17.59 -15.59 8.86
N GLN A 23 16.52 -15.81 8.10
CA GLN A 23 15.84 -17.08 8.01
C GLN A 23 16.06 -17.67 6.62
N ARG A 24 16.89 -18.70 6.62
CA ARG A 24 17.01 -19.72 5.58
C ARG A 24 15.64 -20.40 5.42
N LEU A 25 14.77 -19.86 4.59
CA LEU A 25 13.52 -20.51 4.19
C LEU A 25 13.70 -21.03 2.75
N GLU A 26 13.60 -22.36 2.59
CA GLU A 26 13.70 -23.11 1.34
C GLU A 26 12.44 -22.98 0.45
N TYR A 27 11.93 -21.77 0.26
CA TYR A 27 10.83 -21.52 -0.67
C TYR A 27 11.22 -20.36 -1.59
N PRO A 28 11.01 -20.46 -2.93
CA PRO A 28 11.49 -19.42 -3.84
C PRO A 28 10.83 -18.07 -3.53
N LEU A 29 11.65 -17.15 -3.01
CA LEU A 29 11.35 -15.72 -2.86
C LEU A 29 11.20 -15.11 -4.26
N LEU A 30 10.03 -15.27 -4.87
CA LEU A 30 9.81 -14.96 -6.28
C LEU A 30 9.89 -13.46 -6.62
N THR A 31 9.91 -12.55 -5.64
CA THR A 31 9.72 -11.11 -5.90
C THR A 31 11.00 -10.29 -5.99
N THR A 32 11.99 -10.62 -5.17
CA THR A 32 13.27 -9.91 -5.12
C THR A 32 14.34 -10.60 -5.98
N SER A 33 14.04 -11.78 -6.51
CA SER A 33 14.97 -12.56 -7.34
C SER A 33 14.82 -12.26 -8.83
N ILE A 34 13.79 -11.49 -9.23
CA ILE A 34 13.61 -11.04 -10.61
C ILE A 34 14.39 -9.73 -10.77
N PRO A 35 15.38 -9.67 -11.68
CA PRO A 35 16.14 -8.45 -11.93
C PRO A 35 15.28 -7.36 -12.54
N ASP A 36 15.52 -6.12 -12.14
CA ASP A 36 14.93 -4.94 -12.76
C ASP A 36 15.43 -4.70 -14.20
N VAL A 37 14.98 -3.60 -14.82
CA VAL A 37 15.41 -3.22 -16.18
C VAL A 37 16.93 -3.01 -16.29
N CYS A 38 17.61 -2.76 -15.16
CA CYS A 38 19.05 -2.61 -15.04
C CYS A 38 19.76 -3.92 -14.66
N GLY A 39 19.03 -5.05 -14.58
CA GLY A 39 19.58 -6.33 -14.13
C GLY A 39 19.86 -6.38 -12.63
N SER A 40 19.32 -5.46 -11.83
CA SER A 40 19.56 -5.36 -10.40
C SER A 40 18.46 -6.02 -9.58
N CYS A 41 18.87 -6.69 -8.50
CA CYS A 41 17.97 -7.25 -7.48
C CYS A 41 18.25 -6.58 -6.14
N PRO A 42 17.25 -6.45 -5.24
CA PRO A 42 17.50 -5.98 -3.88
C PRO A 42 18.52 -6.86 -3.15
N ALA A 43 19.45 -6.22 -2.44
CA ALA A 43 20.43 -6.93 -1.63
C ALA A 43 19.74 -7.86 -0.62
N ASN A 44 20.28 -9.07 -0.45
CA ASN A 44 19.75 -10.08 0.46
C ASN A 44 18.28 -10.46 0.24
N ASN A 45 17.73 -10.21 -0.95
CA ASN A 45 16.33 -10.46 -1.25
C ASN A 45 15.37 -9.73 -0.29
N CYS A 46 15.76 -8.55 0.19
CA CYS A 46 15.01 -7.77 1.17
C CYS A 46 14.66 -6.39 0.63
N CYS A 47 13.49 -5.86 1.02
CA CYS A 47 13.15 -4.47 0.74
C CYS A 47 13.93 -3.50 1.63
N VAL A 48 13.94 -3.73 2.94
CA VAL A 48 14.67 -2.94 3.94
C VAL A 48 15.22 -3.87 5.03
N GLU A 49 16.53 -3.86 5.23
CA GLU A 49 17.17 -4.67 6.28
C GLU A 49 16.67 -4.26 7.68
N GLY A 50 16.28 -5.24 8.49
CA GLY A 50 15.71 -4.99 9.82
C GLY A 50 14.31 -4.33 9.80
N GLY A 51 13.66 -4.25 8.64
CA GLY A 51 12.29 -3.75 8.50
C GLY A 51 11.25 -4.59 9.24
N ALA A 52 9.96 -4.29 9.01
CA ALA A 52 8.87 -5.15 9.47
C ALA A 52 8.45 -6.12 8.37
N ASP A 53 8.10 -7.36 8.72
CA ASP A 53 7.66 -8.39 7.75
C ASP A 53 6.40 -8.01 6.96
N GLN A 54 5.62 -7.09 7.50
CA GLN A 54 4.44 -6.55 6.85
C GLN A 54 4.23 -5.11 7.31
N LEU A 55 3.78 -4.26 6.39
CA LEU A 55 3.37 -2.90 6.68
C LEU A 55 2.00 -2.64 6.06
N ASP A 56 1.04 -2.21 6.88
CA ASP A 56 -0.25 -1.75 6.35
C ASP A 56 -0.27 -0.22 6.32
N SER A 57 -0.92 0.37 5.32
CA SER A 57 -1.19 1.81 5.34
C SER A 57 -2.09 2.19 6.51
N ILE A 58 -1.88 3.37 7.10
CA ILE A 58 -2.85 3.95 8.05
C ILE A 58 -4.14 4.42 7.35
N ILE A 59 -4.11 4.52 6.03
CA ILE A 59 -5.25 4.90 5.21
C ILE A 59 -6.17 3.69 5.07
N GLY A 60 -7.41 3.82 5.56
CA GLY A 60 -8.41 2.77 5.50
C GLY A 60 -8.93 2.53 4.07
N MET A 61 -8.24 1.70 3.28
CA MET A 61 -8.60 1.47 1.87
C MET A 61 -9.95 0.77 1.70
N ARG A 62 -10.37 -0.06 2.66
CA ARG A 62 -11.70 -0.69 2.61
C ARG A 62 -12.81 0.37 2.69
N SER A 63 -12.72 1.32 3.61
CA SER A 63 -13.69 2.41 3.72
C SER A 63 -13.58 3.36 2.53
N LEU A 64 -12.37 3.62 2.04
CA LEU A 64 -12.13 4.41 0.84
C LEU A 64 -12.80 3.80 -0.40
N ALA A 65 -12.59 2.50 -0.66
CA ALA A 65 -13.21 1.78 -1.76
C ALA A 65 -14.73 1.81 -1.67
N LYS A 66 -15.29 1.62 -0.47
CA LYS A 66 -16.74 1.72 -0.24
C LYS A 66 -17.26 3.12 -0.56
N HIS A 67 -16.56 4.16 -0.13
CA HIS A 67 -16.91 5.56 -0.43
C HIS A 67 -16.89 5.83 -1.93
N LEU A 68 -15.81 5.47 -2.62
CA LEU A 68 -15.65 5.67 -4.06
C LEU A 68 -16.69 4.90 -4.88
N LYS A 69 -17.03 3.68 -4.46
CA LYS A 69 -18.12 2.90 -5.07
C LYS A 69 -19.47 3.60 -4.91
N GLY A 70 -19.71 4.26 -3.78
CA GLY A 70 -20.89 5.10 -3.55
C GLY A 70 -20.95 6.33 -4.46
N LEU A 71 -19.82 6.79 -4.99
CA LEU A 71 -19.72 7.86 -5.99
C LEU A 71 -19.80 7.34 -7.44
N GLY A 72 -20.06 6.04 -7.64
CA GLY A 72 -20.19 5.42 -8.96
C GLY A 72 -18.86 4.99 -9.59
N LEU A 73 -17.74 5.01 -8.85
CA LEU A 73 -16.45 4.55 -9.37
C LEU A 73 -16.31 3.03 -9.20
N ASP A 74 -15.90 2.33 -10.27
CA ASP A 74 -15.62 0.88 -10.25
C ASP A 74 -14.23 0.59 -9.70
N VAL A 75 -14.10 0.75 -8.37
CA VAL A 75 -12.86 0.54 -7.62
C VAL A 75 -13.01 -0.66 -6.68
N ILE A 76 -12.01 -1.54 -6.71
CA ILE A 76 -11.90 -2.69 -5.83
C ILE A 76 -10.77 -2.48 -4.84
N TYR A 77 -11.01 -2.89 -3.60
CA TYR A 77 -9.95 -3.03 -2.63
C TYR A 77 -9.13 -4.31 -2.89
N SER A 78 -7.81 -4.19 -3.04
CA SER A 78 -6.87 -5.32 -3.14
C SER A 78 -5.98 -5.42 -1.90
N ARG A 79 -5.57 -6.66 -1.58
CA ARG A 79 -4.62 -6.99 -0.51
C ARG A 79 -3.21 -7.30 -1.02
N ASP A 80 -3.05 -7.30 -2.33
CA ASP A 80 -1.84 -7.76 -3.01
C ASP A 80 -1.34 -6.65 -3.94
N ALA A 81 -0.16 -6.12 -3.66
CA ALA A 81 0.51 -5.11 -4.47
C ALA A 81 1.38 -5.72 -5.59
N GLY A 82 1.40 -7.05 -5.70
CA GLY A 82 2.15 -7.78 -6.71
C GLY A 82 3.38 -8.48 -6.14
N ARG A 83 4.26 -8.90 -7.05
CA ARG A 83 5.41 -9.77 -6.76
C ARG A 83 6.69 -9.25 -7.41
N TYR A 84 6.85 -7.94 -7.56
CA TYR A 84 7.99 -7.31 -8.25
C TYR A 84 8.16 -5.86 -7.76
N LEU A 85 8.62 -4.95 -8.62
CA LEU A 85 8.84 -3.53 -8.28
C LEU A 85 7.63 -2.83 -7.64
N CYS A 86 6.40 -3.21 -7.98
CA CYS A 86 5.20 -2.63 -7.36
C CYS A 86 5.15 -2.86 -5.84
N ASP A 87 5.42 -4.09 -5.40
CA ASP A 87 5.41 -4.45 -3.98
C ASP A 87 6.61 -3.81 -3.26
N PHE A 88 7.79 -3.83 -3.89
CA PHE A 88 8.99 -3.19 -3.37
C PHE A 88 8.82 -1.68 -3.15
N VAL A 89 8.36 -0.95 -4.17
CA VAL A 89 8.15 0.50 -4.08
C VAL A 89 7.06 0.83 -3.05
N TYR A 90 5.99 0.03 -3.00
CA TYR A 90 4.94 0.25 -2.01
C TYR A 90 5.43 0.01 -0.58
N TYR A 91 6.16 -1.08 -0.33
CA TYR A 91 6.76 -1.37 0.97
C TYR A 91 7.69 -0.25 1.41
N CYS A 92 8.64 0.16 0.55
CA CYS A 92 9.57 1.25 0.85
C CYS A 92 8.82 2.55 1.16
N SER A 93 7.77 2.86 0.39
CA SER A 93 6.93 4.04 0.63
C SER A 93 6.21 3.99 1.99
N LEU A 94 5.74 2.80 2.40
CA LEU A 94 5.14 2.62 3.72
C LEU A 94 6.18 2.73 4.84
N HIS A 95 7.37 2.14 4.65
CA HIS A 95 8.44 2.14 5.64
C HIS A 95 8.93 3.55 5.93
N TYR A 96 9.37 4.26 4.89
CA TYR A 96 9.93 5.61 5.03
C TYR A 96 8.85 6.68 5.21
N GLY A 97 7.62 6.44 4.71
CA GLY A 97 6.49 7.36 4.81
C GLY A 97 5.68 7.24 6.11
N GLN A 98 6.20 6.58 7.15
CA GLN A 98 5.48 6.37 8.42
C GLN A 98 4.08 5.77 8.19
N ARG A 99 4.00 4.79 7.29
CA ARG A 99 2.77 4.10 6.87
C ARG A 99 1.73 5.00 6.18
N ARG A 100 2.10 6.22 5.76
CA ARG A 100 1.24 7.17 5.01
C ARG A 100 1.45 7.04 3.50
N ALA A 101 1.25 5.84 2.98
CA ALA A 101 1.35 5.58 1.55
C ALA A 101 0.12 4.82 1.05
N ALA A 102 -0.26 5.07 -0.21
CA ALA A 102 -1.29 4.36 -0.93
C ALA A 102 -0.71 3.87 -2.26
N PHE A 103 -1.13 2.69 -2.70
CA PHE A 103 -0.79 2.17 -4.02
C PHE A 103 -2.07 1.89 -4.80
N ILE A 104 -2.04 2.21 -6.09
CA ILE A 104 -3.21 2.13 -6.97
C ILE A 104 -2.77 1.41 -8.24
N HIS A 105 -3.35 0.25 -8.50
CA HIS A 105 -3.25 -0.39 -9.81
C HIS A 105 -4.26 0.27 -10.75
N VAL A 106 -3.73 0.82 -11.83
CA VAL A 106 -4.48 1.44 -12.90
C VAL A 106 -4.65 0.43 -14.04
N PRO A 107 -5.83 0.33 -14.67
CA PRO A 107 -6.01 -0.48 -15.87
C PRO A 107 -5.03 -0.09 -16.98
N ALA A 108 -4.29 -1.06 -17.52
CA ALA A 108 -3.32 -0.81 -18.59
C ALA A 108 -3.96 -0.68 -19.99
N SER A 109 -5.17 -1.19 -20.16
CA SER A 109 -5.88 -1.18 -21.45
C SER A 109 -7.40 -1.24 -21.26
N GLY A 110 -8.13 -1.04 -22.35
CA GLY A 110 -9.60 -1.01 -22.37
C GLY A 110 -10.19 0.36 -22.05
N ASN A 111 -11.51 0.41 -21.89
CA ASN A 111 -12.25 1.68 -21.74
C ASN A 111 -11.77 2.50 -20.54
N LEU A 112 -11.51 1.84 -19.40
CA LEU A 112 -11.05 2.52 -18.17
C LEU A 112 -9.63 3.09 -18.26
N ALA A 113 -8.83 2.65 -19.23
CA ALA A 113 -7.48 3.17 -19.45
C ALA A 113 -7.48 4.46 -20.30
N ARG A 114 -8.62 4.84 -20.89
CA ARG A 114 -8.74 6.06 -21.69
C ARG A 114 -8.53 7.30 -20.81
N PRO A 115 -7.68 8.26 -21.20
CA PRO A 115 -7.40 9.45 -20.39
C PRO A 115 -8.66 10.19 -19.91
N GLU A 116 -9.67 10.31 -20.78
CA GLU A 116 -10.96 10.95 -20.49
C GLU A 116 -11.71 10.33 -19.31
N ILE A 117 -11.52 9.03 -19.04
CA ILE A 117 -12.12 8.30 -17.92
C ILE A 117 -11.12 8.18 -16.77
N LEU A 118 -9.87 7.88 -17.12
CA LEU A 118 -8.77 7.60 -16.21
C LEU A 118 -8.46 8.80 -15.30
N VAL A 119 -8.29 9.98 -15.88
CA VAL A 119 -7.84 11.18 -15.15
C VAL A 119 -8.87 11.63 -14.12
N PRO A 120 -10.17 11.78 -14.44
CA PRO A 120 -11.17 12.16 -13.44
C PRO A 120 -11.32 11.14 -12.32
N GLN A 121 -11.23 9.84 -12.63
CA GLN A 121 -11.31 8.79 -11.62
C GLN A 121 -10.11 8.84 -10.66
N LEU A 122 -8.89 9.00 -11.19
CA LEU A 122 -7.69 9.13 -10.38
C LEU A 122 -7.76 10.39 -9.49
N GLN A 123 -8.25 11.51 -10.03
CA GLN A 123 -8.46 12.74 -9.27
C GLN A 123 -9.43 12.53 -8.09
N ALA A 124 -10.56 11.85 -8.31
CA ALA A 124 -11.53 11.53 -7.26
C ALA A 124 -10.91 10.62 -6.18
N ILE A 125 -10.10 9.64 -6.58
CA ILE A 125 -9.36 8.77 -5.64
C ILE A 125 -8.38 9.60 -4.81
N MET A 126 -7.56 10.46 -5.44
CA MET A 126 -6.60 11.33 -4.74
C MET A 126 -7.29 12.27 -3.75
N GLN A 127 -8.40 12.89 -4.14
CA GLN A 127 -9.19 13.75 -3.25
C GLN A 127 -9.78 12.97 -2.06
N ALA A 128 -10.21 11.73 -2.26
CA ALA A 128 -10.70 10.89 -1.17
C ALA A 128 -9.58 10.46 -0.22
N LEU A 129 -8.38 10.15 -0.75
CA LEU A 129 -7.18 9.86 0.03
C LEU A 129 -6.78 11.03 0.91
N LEU A 130 -6.67 12.23 0.34
CA LEU A 130 -6.31 13.46 1.07
C LEU A 130 -7.30 13.75 2.20
N ARG A 131 -8.61 13.69 1.92
CA ARG A 131 -9.65 13.89 2.96
C ARG A 131 -9.54 12.89 4.10
N GLN A 132 -9.26 11.62 3.80
CA GLN A 132 -9.07 10.61 4.85
C GLN A 132 -7.83 10.91 5.71
N MET A 133 -6.74 11.37 5.10
CA MET A 133 -5.54 11.76 5.84
C MET A 133 -5.75 13.00 6.72
N ASP A 134 -6.54 13.98 6.26
CA ASP A 134 -6.86 15.16 7.06
C ASP A 134 -7.67 14.79 8.31
N THR A 135 -8.65 13.88 8.19
CA THR A 135 -9.38 13.34 9.34
C THR A 135 -8.48 12.62 10.34
N LEU A 136 -7.45 11.91 9.88
CA LEU A 136 -6.47 11.25 10.74
C LEU A 136 -5.51 12.23 11.43
N ARG A 137 -5.37 13.46 10.92
CA ARG A 137 -4.57 14.52 11.55
C ARG A 137 -5.36 15.27 12.61
N THR A 138 -6.68 15.38 12.45
CA THR A 138 -7.57 16.14 13.35
C THR A 138 -8.16 15.29 14.47
N SER A 139 -7.98 13.97 14.47
CA SER A 139 -8.36 13.14 15.61
C SER A 139 -7.50 13.50 16.83
N PRO A 140 -8.11 13.89 17.97
CA PRO A 140 -7.35 14.25 19.17
C PRO A 140 -6.50 13.06 19.61
N THR A 141 -5.20 13.30 19.76
CA THR A 141 -4.29 12.33 20.35
C THR A 141 -4.75 12.05 21.78
N ALA A 142 -5.33 10.86 22.01
CA ALA A 142 -5.48 10.35 23.36
C ALA A 142 -4.08 10.04 23.92
N SER A 143 -3.43 11.04 24.52
CA SER A 143 -2.26 10.86 25.37
C SER A 143 -1.91 12.15 26.12
N GLU A 144 -2.65 12.43 27.18
CA GLU A 144 -2.08 13.01 28.41
C GLU A 144 -2.58 12.12 29.56
N CYS A 145 -1.80 11.09 29.91
CA CYS A 145 -1.88 10.51 31.25
C CYS A 145 -1.28 11.56 32.20
N GLN A 146 -2.13 12.25 32.95
CA GLN A 146 -1.70 13.12 34.05
C GLN A 146 -1.01 12.26 35.12
N PRO A 147 0.11 12.72 35.71
CA PRO A 147 0.73 12.00 36.82
C PRO A 147 -0.19 12.06 38.04
N ALA A 148 -0.31 10.91 38.72
CA ALA A 148 -0.98 10.81 40.00
C ALA A 148 -0.37 11.79 41.00
N SER A 149 -1.21 12.67 41.56
CA SER A 149 -0.89 13.48 42.73
C SER A 149 -0.69 12.55 43.93
N ALA A 150 0.56 12.39 44.37
CA ALA A 150 0.87 11.79 45.65
C ALA A 150 0.41 12.74 46.77
N THR A 151 -0.43 12.21 47.66
CA THR A 151 -0.71 12.78 48.99
C THR A 151 0.23 12.15 49.99
#